data_AF-Q2UK51-F1
#
_entry.id   AF-Q2UK51-F1
#
_cell.length_a   1.000
_cell.length_b   1.000
_cell.length_c   1.000
_cell.angle_alpha   90.00
_cell.angle_beta   90.00
_cell.angle_gamma   90.00
#
_symmetry.space_group_name_H-M   'P 1'
#
loop_
_entity.id
_entity.type
_entity.pdbx_description
1 polymer ?
#
loop_
_entity_poly.entity_id
_entity_poly.type
_entity_poly.pdbx_seq_one_letter_code
_entity_poly.pdbx_strand_id
1 'polypeptide(L)'
;MSFPRNYQDTNSNYANASLKRHGADQMEIEDNLFSSDSHPRMGLLSRTLIPSPIIQWILPARLRSEHQNDVVFIGERSLQIKEAVSGFHLEDVTSKSDFDSNIMAAKVINVGTELPWEAQMKLGASAAPVNSEPQIGLPPQILLLSLASRELVFLYYSMSSDQFIHHHRPLPSDVSTFERFGRNIAVEPR
;
A
#
# COMPACT_ATOMS: atom_id res chain seq x y z
N MET A 1 -46.40 -42.92 35.00
CA MET A 1 -46.84 -44.29 34.63
C MET A 1 -45.75 -44.85 33.72
N SER A 2 -44.73 -45.53 34.27
CA SER A 2 -44.65 -46.95 34.66
C SER A 2 -43.96 -47.79 33.58
N PHE A 3 -42.68 -48.13 33.82
CA PHE A 3 -41.95 -49.27 33.23
C PHE A 3 -42.57 -50.60 33.75
N PRO A 4 -42.31 -51.81 33.16
CA PRO A 4 -41.03 -52.57 33.21
C PRO A 4 -40.75 -53.40 31.92
N ARG A 5 -39.78 -54.32 31.75
CA ARG A 5 -38.42 -54.66 32.25
C ARG A 5 -38.12 -56.10 31.75
N ASN A 6 -36.90 -56.34 31.26
CA ASN A 6 -36.05 -57.57 31.28
C ASN A 6 -36.57 -59.00 31.04
N TYR A 7 -35.73 -59.76 30.32
CA TYR A 7 -35.22 -61.13 30.64
C TYR A 7 -33.89 -61.28 29.85
N GLN A 8 -32.66 -61.31 30.41
CA GLN A 8 -31.90 -62.42 31.06
C GLN A 8 -32.08 -63.79 30.38
N ASP A 9 -31.11 -64.70 30.20
CA ASP A 9 -29.67 -64.87 30.43
C ASP A 9 -29.32 -66.19 29.69
N THR A 10 -28.06 -66.47 29.32
CA THR A 10 -27.36 -67.73 29.71
C THR A 10 -25.96 -67.87 29.09
N ASN A 11 -24.99 -68.06 29.99
CA ASN A 11 -23.60 -68.50 29.81
C ASN A 11 -23.47 -69.97 29.36
N SER A 12 -22.34 -70.30 28.71
CA SER A 12 -21.34 -71.34 29.10
C SER A 12 -20.52 -71.79 27.86
N ASN A 13 -19.22 -71.49 27.74
CA ASN A 13 -18.01 -72.13 28.31
C ASN A 13 -17.81 -73.63 27.98
N TYR A 14 -16.82 -73.93 27.11
CA TYR A 14 -15.80 -75.01 27.16
C TYR A 14 -14.68 -74.61 26.14
N ALA A 15 -13.50 -74.11 26.55
CA ALA A 15 -12.26 -74.86 26.89
C ALA A 15 -11.90 -75.96 25.86
N ASN A 16 -10.68 -76.18 25.36
CA ASN A 16 -9.35 -75.56 25.41
C ASN A 16 -8.51 -76.39 24.41
N ALA A 17 -7.58 -75.79 23.66
CA ALA A 17 -6.40 -76.53 23.19
C ALA A 17 -5.22 -75.58 22.99
N SER A 18 -4.32 -75.63 23.96
CA SER A 18 -3.00 -75.01 23.95
C SER A 18 -2.11 -75.61 22.87
N LEU A 19 -1.38 -74.76 22.15
CA LEU A 19 -0.08 -75.10 21.55
C LEU A 19 0.92 -74.03 21.95
N LYS A 20 1.66 -74.32 23.03
CA LYS A 20 2.91 -73.66 23.39
C LYS A 20 3.92 -73.85 22.26
N ARG A 21 4.47 -72.75 21.74
CA ARG A 21 5.86 -72.72 21.27
C ARG A 21 6.57 -71.54 21.92
N HIS A 22 7.63 -71.86 22.64
CA HIS A 22 8.59 -70.95 23.25
C HIS A 22 9.57 -70.40 22.20
N GLY A 23 10.05 -69.19 22.47
CA GLY A 23 11.14 -68.46 21.77
C GLY A 23 10.76 -66.98 21.74
N ALA A 24 11.18 -66.13 22.68
CA ALA A 24 12.49 -65.44 22.68
C ALA A 24 12.85 -65.02 21.23
N ASP A 25 12.77 -63.76 20.82
CA ASP A 25 13.24 -62.54 21.47
C ASP A 25 12.37 -61.33 21.10
N GLN A 26 12.29 -60.42 22.06
CA GLN A 26 11.76 -59.07 21.94
C GLN A 26 12.66 -58.25 21.00
N MET A 27 12.15 -57.84 19.85
CA MET A 27 12.60 -56.64 19.16
C MET A 27 11.36 -55.83 18.82
N GLU A 28 10.93 -55.02 19.78
CA GLU A 28 10.20 -53.78 19.48
C GLU A 28 11.16 -52.96 18.61
N ILE A 29 10.96 -53.02 17.29
CA ILE A 29 11.57 -52.04 16.41
C ILE A 29 10.90 -50.72 16.79
N GLU A 30 11.67 -49.86 17.44
CA GLU A 30 11.31 -48.48 17.77
C GLU A 30 10.97 -47.72 16.48
N ASP A 31 9.72 -47.83 16.03
CA ASP A 31 9.13 -47.02 14.95
C ASP A 31 8.86 -45.59 15.42
N ASN A 32 9.82 -44.97 16.12
CA ASN A 32 9.64 -43.63 16.70
C ASN A 32 10.89 -42.74 16.66
N LEU A 33 11.80 -42.97 15.70
CA LEU A 33 13.00 -42.14 15.55
C LEU A 33 12.97 -41.14 14.38
N PHE A 34 11.95 -41.12 13.53
CA PHE A 34 11.88 -40.17 12.41
C PHE A 34 10.45 -39.70 12.09
N SER A 35 9.85 -38.89 12.95
CA SER A 35 8.80 -37.97 12.49
C SER A 35 8.63 -36.74 13.37
N SER A 36 9.73 -36.20 13.91
CA SER A 36 9.74 -34.75 14.12
C SER A 36 9.98 -34.09 12.77
N ASP A 37 8.91 -33.92 11.99
CA ASP A 37 8.87 -32.98 10.85
C ASP A 37 9.00 -31.54 11.39
N SER A 38 10.13 -31.23 12.01
CA SER A 38 10.53 -29.87 12.31
C SER A 38 11.13 -29.29 11.04
N HIS A 39 10.28 -29.02 10.05
CA HIS A 39 10.70 -28.25 8.90
C HIS A 39 11.29 -26.93 9.39
N PRO A 40 12.52 -26.57 8.97
CA PRO A 40 13.11 -25.30 9.36
C PRO A 40 12.17 -24.18 8.91
N ARG A 41 11.80 -23.29 9.83
CA ARG A 41 10.99 -22.11 9.50
C ARG A 41 11.82 -21.20 8.61
N MET A 42 11.64 -21.34 7.29
CA MET A 42 12.28 -20.49 6.30
C MET A 42 11.44 -19.23 6.10
N GLY A 43 12.05 -18.06 6.27
CA GLY A 43 11.47 -16.76 5.93
C GLY A 43 12.26 -16.12 4.80
N LEU A 44 11.57 -15.48 3.85
CA LEU A 44 12.19 -14.74 2.76
C LEU A 44 12.17 -13.24 3.08
N LEU A 45 13.35 -12.63 3.14
CA LEU A 45 13.50 -11.17 3.19
C LEU A 45 14.01 -10.68 1.83
N SER A 46 13.14 -10.02 1.08
CA SER A 46 13.50 -9.37 -0.17
C SER A 46 13.64 -7.87 0.05
N ARG A 47 14.77 -7.28 -0.38
CA ARG A 47 15.00 -5.83 -0.36
C ARG A 47 15.55 -5.37 -1.71
N THR A 48 14.97 -4.31 -2.25
CA THR A 48 15.49 -3.62 -3.44
C THR A 48 16.71 -2.78 -3.05
N LEU A 49 17.88 -3.09 -3.61
CA LEU A 49 19.10 -2.29 -3.40
C LEU A 49 19.16 -1.08 -4.34
N ILE A 50 18.75 -1.27 -5.59
CA ILE A 50 18.74 -0.22 -6.61
C ILE A 50 17.34 -0.22 -7.23
N PRO A 51 16.59 0.90 -7.14
CA PRO A 51 15.28 1.01 -7.77
C PRO A 51 15.42 0.98 -9.29
N SER A 52 14.35 0.59 -9.97
CA SER A 52 14.30 0.61 -11.43
C SER A 52 14.65 2.01 -11.96
N PRO A 53 15.56 2.13 -12.94
CA PRO A 53 15.90 3.42 -13.55
C PRO A 53 14.83 3.91 -14.54
N ILE A 54 13.79 3.11 -14.79
CA ILE A 54 12.76 3.41 -15.78
C ILE A 54 11.86 4.52 -15.26
N ILE A 55 11.82 5.62 -16.00
CA ILE A 55 10.90 6.73 -15.77
C ILE A 55 9.67 6.55 -16.66
N GLN A 56 8.51 6.44 -16.04
CA GLN A 56 7.21 6.31 -16.71
C GLN A 56 6.65 7.68 -17.11
N TRP A 57 6.80 8.69 -16.23
CA TRP A 57 6.31 10.04 -16.47
C TRP A 57 7.31 11.10 -16.00
N ILE A 58 7.33 12.22 -16.72
CA ILE A 58 8.04 13.44 -16.34
C ILE A 58 7.01 14.56 -16.35
N LEU A 59 6.71 15.12 -15.18
CA LEU A 59 5.64 16.10 -15.01
C LEU A 59 6.21 17.43 -14.49
N PRO A 60 6.01 18.57 -15.19
CA PRO A 60 6.28 19.87 -14.60
C PRO A 60 5.26 20.13 -13.48
N ALA A 61 5.74 20.63 -12.34
CA ALA A 61 4.90 20.88 -11.18
C ALA A 61 5.46 22.00 -10.29
N ARG A 62 4.72 22.36 -9.26
CA ARG A 62 5.11 23.27 -8.18
C ARG A 62 4.67 22.67 -6.85
N LEU A 63 5.36 21.61 -6.42
CA LEU A 63 4.96 20.77 -5.28
C LEU A 63 5.52 21.27 -3.94
N ARG A 64 6.46 22.23 -3.99
CA ARG A 64 7.11 22.83 -2.82
C ARG A 64 6.56 24.22 -2.48
N SER A 65 6.55 25.11 -3.47
CA SER A 65 5.95 26.43 -3.39
C SER A 65 5.67 26.99 -4.78
N GLU A 66 5.06 28.15 -4.86
CA GLU A 66 4.81 28.86 -6.11
C GLU A 66 6.07 29.35 -6.84
N HIS A 67 7.20 29.47 -6.13
CA HIS A 67 8.43 30.04 -6.65
C HIS A 67 9.42 29.00 -7.18
N GLN A 68 9.23 27.71 -6.86
CA GLN A 68 10.11 26.65 -7.34
C GLN A 68 9.48 25.97 -8.56
N ASN A 69 10.24 25.90 -9.65
CA ASN A 69 9.84 25.18 -10.85
C ASN A 69 10.32 23.73 -10.74
N ASP A 70 9.43 22.87 -10.24
CA ASP A 70 9.73 21.46 -10.04
C ASP A 70 9.46 20.66 -11.31
N VAL A 71 10.28 19.63 -11.52
CA VAL A 71 10.10 18.59 -12.52
C VAL A 71 10.11 17.26 -11.79
N VAL A 72 8.98 16.55 -11.83
CA VAL A 72 8.77 15.30 -11.12
C VAL A 72 9.00 14.14 -12.06
N PHE A 73 10.03 13.34 -11.78
CA PHE A 73 10.32 12.10 -12.47
C PHE A 73 9.65 10.97 -11.71
N ILE A 74 8.81 10.20 -12.38
CA ILE A 74 7.99 9.16 -11.76
C ILE A 74 8.34 7.83 -12.40
N GLY A 75 8.88 6.91 -11.60
CA GLY A 75 9.21 5.55 -11.99
C GLY A 75 8.10 4.56 -11.62
N GLU A 76 8.46 3.27 -11.57
CA GLU A 76 7.51 2.20 -11.23
C GLU A 76 7.01 2.26 -9.79
N ARG A 77 7.93 2.50 -8.85
CA ARG A 77 7.67 2.55 -7.40
C ARG A 77 8.46 3.66 -6.72
N SER A 78 8.77 4.71 -7.47
CA SER A 78 9.57 5.82 -7.00
C SER A 78 9.18 7.11 -7.69
N LEU A 79 9.45 8.22 -7.03
CA LEU A 79 9.47 9.54 -7.65
C LEU A 79 10.70 10.32 -7.19
N GLN A 80 11.12 11.26 -8.04
CA GLN A 80 12.21 12.18 -7.77
C GLN A 80 11.73 13.57 -8.16
N ILE A 81 11.90 14.53 -7.26
CA ILE A 81 11.67 15.94 -7.54
C ILE A 81 13.02 16.55 -7.90
N LYS A 82 13.07 17.19 -9.07
CA LYS A 82 14.19 18.02 -9.49
C LYS A 82 13.72 19.45 -9.67
N GLU A 83 14.61 20.43 -9.48
CA GLU A 83 14.32 21.84 -9.74
C GLU A 83 14.95 22.27 -11.06
N ALA A 84 14.15 22.91 -11.92
CA ALA A 84 14.65 23.55 -13.13
C ALA A 84 15.28 24.91 -12.80
N VAL A 85 16.57 24.89 -12.47
CA VAL A 85 17.33 26.09 -12.12
C VAL A 85 17.78 26.78 -13.40
N SER A 86 17.46 28.07 -13.49
CA SER A 86 17.85 28.98 -14.60
C SER A 86 17.49 28.49 -16.02
N GLY A 87 16.63 27.48 -16.14
CA GLY A 87 16.11 26.95 -17.41
C GLY A 87 17.03 26.01 -18.18
N PHE A 88 18.24 25.70 -17.70
CA PHE A 88 19.21 24.89 -18.45
C PHE A 88 19.73 23.64 -17.72
N HIS A 89 19.49 23.50 -16.41
CA HIS A 89 19.83 22.29 -15.69
C HIS A 89 18.75 21.91 -14.68
N LEU A 90 18.77 20.63 -14.30
CA LEU A 90 17.90 20.06 -13.29
C LEU A 90 18.75 19.71 -12.07
N GLU A 91 18.44 20.31 -10.93
CA GLU A 91 19.08 19.97 -9.64
C GLU A 91 18.23 18.96 -8.89
N ASP A 92 18.87 17.96 -8.29
CA ASP A 92 18.17 16.99 -7.45
C ASP A 92 17.72 17.65 -6.14
N VAL A 93 16.42 17.58 -5.86
CA VAL A 93 15.85 18.15 -4.63
C VAL A 93 15.60 17.06 -3.62
N THR A 94 14.78 16.07 -3.99
CA THR A 94 14.36 15.01 -3.06
C THR A 94 13.82 13.81 -3.83
N SER A 95 13.69 12.67 -3.16
CA SER A 95 13.13 11.46 -3.75
C SER A 95 12.29 10.68 -2.74
N LYS A 96 11.33 9.92 -3.24
CA LYS A 96 10.45 9.04 -2.46
C LYS A 96 10.34 7.69 -3.18
N SER A 97 10.55 6.60 -2.45
CA SER A 97 10.60 5.23 -3.01
C SER A 97 9.93 4.16 -2.14
N ASP A 98 9.24 4.59 -1.08
CA ASP A 98 8.47 3.79 -0.13
C ASP A 98 7.02 3.55 -0.61
N PHE A 99 6.79 3.41 -1.92
CA PHE A 99 5.48 3.05 -2.45
C PHE A 99 5.26 1.53 -2.34
N ASP A 100 4.16 1.14 -1.70
CA ASP A 100 3.82 -0.28 -1.44
C ASP A 100 3.38 -1.04 -2.69
N SER A 101 3.01 -0.33 -3.77
CA SER A 101 2.68 -0.93 -5.05
C SER A 101 3.06 -0.02 -6.23
N ASN A 102 2.89 -0.54 -7.44
CA ASN A 102 3.30 0.16 -8.66
C ASN A 102 2.41 1.39 -8.94
N ILE A 103 3.04 2.48 -9.37
CA ILE A 103 2.37 3.69 -9.83
C ILE A 103 1.80 3.43 -11.23
N MET A 104 0.48 3.52 -11.36
CA MET A 104 -0.26 3.20 -12.58
C MET A 104 -0.62 4.44 -13.41
N ALA A 105 -0.80 5.57 -12.76
CA ALA A 105 -0.96 6.86 -13.40
C ALA A 105 -0.52 7.99 -12.48
N ALA A 106 -0.16 9.12 -13.09
CA ALA A 106 0.19 10.34 -12.39
C ALA A 106 -0.42 11.57 -13.07
N LYS A 107 -0.86 12.54 -12.25
CA LYS A 107 -1.37 13.85 -12.67
C LYS A 107 -1.02 14.92 -11.65
N VAL A 108 -0.85 16.15 -12.09
CA VAL A 108 -0.69 17.31 -11.22
C VAL A 108 -2.03 18.03 -11.13
N ILE A 109 -2.42 18.44 -9.93
CA ILE A 109 -3.66 19.15 -9.65
C ILE A 109 -3.31 20.53 -9.09
N ASN A 110 -3.93 21.59 -9.63
CA ASN A 110 -3.86 22.93 -9.08
C ASN A 110 -4.80 23.03 -7.85
N VAL A 111 -4.26 23.39 -6.68
CA VAL A 111 -5.03 23.58 -5.45
C VAL A 111 -5.37 25.05 -5.23
N GLY A 112 -4.55 25.95 -5.77
CA GLY A 112 -4.80 27.40 -5.73
C GLY A 112 -5.45 27.89 -7.01
N THR A 113 -6.75 28.17 -6.96
CA THR A 113 -7.38 29.13 -7.85
C THR A 113 -8.45 29.85 -7.03
N GLU A 114 -8.12 31.01 -6.44
CA GLU A 114 -9.19 32.00 -6.28
C GLU A 114 -9.76 32.20 -7.68
N LEU A 115 -11.06 32.02 -7.84
CA LEU A 115 -11.69 32.26 -9.13
C LEU A 115 -11.47 33.75 -9.47
N PRO A 116 -11.29 34.14 -10.74
CA PRO A 116 -11.11 35.55 -11.10
C PRO A 116 -12.22 36.46 -10.53
N TRP A 117 -13.42 35.92 -10.35
CA TRP A 117 -14.53 36.62 -9.71
C TRP A 117 -14.43 36.68 -8.17
N GLU A 118 -13.81 35.72 -7.50
CA GLU A 118 -13.52 35.76 -6.05
C GLU A 118 -12.48 36.84 -5.74
N ALA A 119 -11.44 36.94 -6.58
CA ALA A 119 -10.45 38.01 -6.51
C ALA A 119 -11.06 39.39 -6.77
N GLN A 120 -11.98 39.49 -7.75
CA GLN A 120 -12.71 40.74 -8.04
C GLN A 120 -13.70 41.13 -6.93
N MET A 121 -14.38 40.17 -6.30
CA MET A 121 -15.28 40.44 -5.17
C MET A 121 -14.50 40.89 -3.92
N LYS A 122 -13.31 40.32 -3.67
CA LYS A 122 -12.38 40.82 -2.64
C LYS A 122 -11.90 42.25 -2.93
N LEU A 123 -11.66 42.59 -4.19
CA LEU A 123 -11.19 43.93 -4.58
C LEU A 123 -12.31 44.99 -4.49
N GLY A 124 -13.57 44.59 -4.66
CA GLY A 124 -14.75 45.47 -4.53
C GLY A 124 -15.26 45.65 -3.09
N ALA A 125 -14.86 44.79 -2.16
CA ALA A 125 -15.30 44.80 -0.77
C ALA A 125 -14.14 45.04 0.21
N SER A 126 -13.98 46.29 0.65
CA SER A 126 -13.18 46.78 1.79
C SER A 126 -11.78 47.36 1.51
N ALA A 127 -11.75 48.69 1.56
CA ALA A 127 -10.76 49.42 2.35
C ALA A 127 -10.94 49.10 3.85
N ALA A 128 -10.46 47.94 4.29
CA ALA A 128 -10.22 47.61 5.70
C ALA A 128 -9.24 46.44 5.77
N PRO A 129 -8.23 46.45 6.67
CA PRO A 129 -7.29 45.35 6.82
C PRO A 129 -8.01 44.18 7.49
N VAL A 130 -8.71 43.37 6.70
CA VAL A 130 -9.19 42.06 7.14
C VAL A 130 -7.96 41.19 7.35
N ASN A 131 -7.78 40.81 8.62
CA ASN A 131 -6.78 39.85 9.08
C ASN A 131 -6.56 38.76 8.03
N SER A 132 -5.37 38.75 7.43
CA SER A 132 -4.91 37.68 6.58
C SER A 132 -4.96 36.40 7.43
N GLU A 133 -6.01 35.62 7.22
CA GLU A 133 -6.09 34.24 7.67
C GLU A 133 -4.75 33.60 7.32
N PRO A 134 -4.05 32.96 8.26
CA PRO A 134 -2.67 32.53 8.07
C PRO A 134 -2.65 31.70 6.80
N GLN A 135 -1.98 32.18 5.77
CA GLN A 135 -1.84 31.43 4.53
C GLN A 135 -1.16 30.12 4.92
N ILE A 136 -1.98 29.07 5.07
CA ILE A 136 -1.50 27.72 5.27
C ILE A 136 -0.60 27.52 4.06
N GLY A 137 0.70 27.42 4.29
CA GLY A 137 1.76 27.41 3.27
C GLY A 137 1.72 26.14 2.42
N LEU A 138 0.56 25.85 1.85
CA LEU A 138 0.30 24.75 0.96
C LEU A 138 0.85 25.14 -0.41
N PRO A 139 1.51 24.20 -1.09
CA PRO A 139 1.97 24.45 -2.44
C PRO A 139 0.77 24.66 -3.37
N PRO A 140 0.96 25.44 -4.46
CA PRO A 140 -0.11 25.72 -5.41
C PRO A 140 -0.56 24.46 -6.16
N GLN A 141 0.27 23.41 -6.16
CA GLN A 141 0.00 22.16 -6.85
C GLN A 141 0.28 20.95 -5.97
N ILE A 142 -0.51 19.90 -6.18
CA ILE A 142 -0.33 18.59 -5.57
C ILE A 142 -0.21 17.54 -6.67
N LEU A 143 0.54 16.47 -6.38
CA LEU A 143 0.65 15.33 -7.26
C LEU A 143 -0.39 14.28 -6.86
N LEU A 144 -1.16 13.82 -7.84
CA LEU A 144 -2.07 12.69 -7.75
C LEU A 144 -1.43 11.48 -8.41
N LEU A 145 -1.34 10.38 -7.66
CA LEU A 145 -0.95 9.07 -8.15
C LEU A 145 -2.12 8.09 -8.01
N SER A 146 -2.28 7.18 -8.96
CA SER A 146 -2.96 5.92 -8.68
C SER A 146 -1.96 4.79 -8.52
N LEU A 147 -2.24 3.91 -7.58
CA LEU A 147 -1.44 2.75 -7.27
C LEU A 147 -2.15 1.47 -7.69
N ALA A 148 -1.38 0.44 -8.03
CA ALA A 148 -1.88 -0.89 -8.36
C ALA A 148 -2.63 -1.55 -7.17
N SER A 149 -2.40 -1.08 -5.95
CA SER A 149 -3.16 -1.40 -4.73
C SER A 149 -4.61 -0.90 -4.75
N ARG A 150 -5.04 -0.21 -5.81
CA ARG A 150 -6.35 0.46 -5.94
C ARG A 150 -6.52 1.61 -4.96
N GLU A 151 -5.47 2.40 -4.83
CA GLU A 151 -5.47 3.60 -4.00
C GLU A 151 -5.08 4.81 -4.82
N LEU A 152 -5.66 5.96 -4.49
CA LEU A 152 -5.20 7.26 -4.90
C LEU A 152 -4.33 7.85 -3.80
N VAL A 153 -3.19 8.41 -4.19
CA VAL A 153 -2.29 9.13 -3.29
C VAL A 153 -2.19 10.56 -3.77
N PHE A 154 -2.61 11.49 -2.90
CA PHE A 154 -2.39 12.92 -3.07
C PHE A 154 -1.14 13.27 -2.29
N LEU A 155 -0.16 13.90 -2.91
CA LEU A 155 1.10 14.21 -2.25
C LEU A 155 1.68 15.55 -2.67
N TYR A 156 2.40 16.16 -1.74
CA TYR A 156 3.22 17.34 -1.98
C TYR A 156 4.44 17.34 -1.04
N TYR A 157 5.36 18.27 -1.24
CA TYR A 157 6.56 18.37 -0.41
C TYR A 157 6.48 19.59 0.49
N SER A 158 6.51 19.38 1.80
CA SER A 158 6.52 20.45 2.77
C SER A 158 7.97 20.86 3.06
N MET A 159 8.33 22.09 2.68
CA MET A 159 9.67 22.63 2.95
C MET A 159 9.92 22.92 4.44
N SER A 160 8.87 23.21 5.21
CA SER A 160 9.01 23.52 6.65
C SER A 160 9.33 22.29 7.49
N SER A 161 8.80 21.14 7.08
CA SER A 161 9.02 19.85 7.75
C SER A 161 9.98 18.92 7.00
N ASP A 162 10.52 19.39 5.87
CA ASP A 162 11.44 18.65 4.98
C ASP A 162 10.99 17.22 4.67
N GLN A 163 9.71 17.05 4.33
CA GLN A 163 9.11 15.73 4.11
C GLN A 163 7.94 15.76 3.13
N PHE A 164 7.65 14.59 2.56
CA PHE A 164 6.46 14.38 1.76
C PHE A 164 5.22 14.24 2.63
N ILE A 165 4.26 15.14 2.45
CA ILE A 165 2.93 15.02 3.02
C ILE A 165 2.06 14.29 2.01
N HIS A 166 1.36 13.23 2.44
CA HIS A 166 0.54 12.41 1.57
C HIS A 166 -0.80 12.04 2.23
N HIS A 167 -1.81 11.85 1.40
CA HIS A 167 -3.14 11.40 1.81
C HIS A 167 -3.61 10.30 0.87
N HIS A 168 -4.11 9.20 1.43
CA HIS A 168 -4.56 8.02 0.69
C HIS A 168 -6.08 7.99 0.60
N ARG A 169 -6.60 7.57 -0.55
CA ARG A 169 -8.03 7.32 -0.75
C ARG A 169 -8.23 6.02 -1.54
N PRO A 170 -8.93 5.02 -1.00
CA PRO A 170 -9.20 3.78 -1.73
C PRO A 170 -10.11 4.04 -2.93
N LEU A 171 -9.85 3.33 -4.03
CA LEU A 171 -10.73 3.25 -5.19
C LEU A 171 -11.76 2.13 -4.99
N PRO A 172 -12.96 2.24 -5.57
CA PRO A 172 -13.98 1.19 -5.49
C PRO A 172 -13.46 -0.18 -5.95
N SER A 173 -13.81 -1.23 -5.21
CA SER A 173 -13.39 -2.61 -5.48
C SER A 173 -14.37 -3.39 -6.35
N ASP A 174 -15.54 -2.84 -6.64
CA ASP A 174 -16.71 -3.56 -7.15
C ASP A 174 -16.69 -3.79 -8.67
N VAL A 175 -15.51 -3.71 -9.28
CA VAL A 175 -15.29 -3.96 -10.71
C VAL A 175 -14.51 -5.23 -10.95
N SER A 176 -14.74 -5.80 -12.13
CA SER A 176 -14.05 -6.99 -12.63
C SER A 176 -12.53 -6.84 -12.49
N THR A 177 -11.83 -7.93 -12.15
CA THR A 177 -10.35 -7.96 -12.04
C THR A 177 -9.64 -7.54 -13.33
N PHE A 178 -10.33 -7.60 -14.47
CA PHE A 178 -9.85 -7.15 -15.78
C PHE A 178 -9.98 -5.63 -15.97
N GLU A 179 -10.90 -4.99 -15.25
CA GLU A 179 -11.17 -3.56 -15.29
C GLU A 179 -10.43 -2.89 -14.13
N ARG A 180 -9.11 -2.76 -14.26
CA ARG A 180 -8.28 -2.12 -13.23
C ARG A 180 -8.48 -0.61 -13.26
N PHE A 181 -9.19 -0.07 -12.28
CA PHE A 181 -9.24 1.37 -12.05
C PHE A 181 -7.84 1.96 -11.85
N GLY A 182 -7.69 3.24 -12.21
CA GLY A 182 -6.48 4.01 -11.93
C GLY A 182 -5.49 4.11 -13.10
N ARG A 183 -5.57 3.27 -14.14
CA ARG A 183 -4.65 3.40 -15.31
C ARG A 183 -4.88 4.68 -16.11
N ASN A 184 -6.13 5.11 -16.21
CA ASN A 184 -6.52 6.35 -16.86
C ASN A 184 -7.09 7.29 -15.81
N ILE A 185 -6.45 8.44 -15.61
CA ILE A 185 -6.93 9.52 -14.73
C ILE A 185 -6.96 10.79 -15.56
N ALA A 186 -8.07 11.51 -15.47
CA ALA A 186 -8.19 12.87 -15.95
C ALA A 186 -8.41 13.79 -14.75
N VAL A 187 -7.80 14.97 -14.82
CA VAL A 187 -8.02 16.07 -13.89
C VAL A 187 -8.57 17.21 -14.74
N GLU A 188 -9.60 17.89 -14.24
CA GLU A 188 -10.10 19.09 -14.89
C GLU A 188 -8.99 20.15 -14.98
N PRO A 189 -8.64 20.63 -16.18
CA PRO A 189 -7.71 21.75 -16.30
C PRO A 189 -8.42 23.02 -15.83
N ARG A 190 -7.91 23.62 -14.75
CA ARG A 190 -8.32 24.92 -14.23
C ARG A 190 -7.25 25.96 -14.50
#